data_AF-A0A952QC43-F1
#
_entry.id   AF-A0A952QC43-F1
#
_cell.length_a   1.000
_cell.length_b   1.000
_cell.length_c   1.000
_cell.angle_alpha   90.00
_cell.angle_beta   90.00
_cell.angle_gamma   90.00
#
_symmetry.space_group_name_H-M   'P 1'
#
loop_
_entity.id
_entity.type
_entity.pdbx_description
1 polymer ?
#
loop_
_entity_poly.entity_id
_entity_poly.type
_entity_poly.pdbx_seq_one_letter_code
_entity_poly.pdbx_strand_id
1 'polypeptide(L)'
;MDEHRRGDRERLGWMRPEGEGFVVIDLLGRELTGAVDWFEAETMLDELGIGYLAEPLLLLGSGQWLRVRIMDSLRASLGFHAPSERAQHRARP
;
A
#
# COMPACT_ATOMS: atom_id res chain seq x y z
N MET A 1 7.17 0.49 6.09
CA MET A 1 6.21 0.29 5.00
C MET A 1 7.07 0.08 3.77
N ASP A 2 7.06 -1.13 3.23
CA ASP A 2 7.85 -1.44 2.05
C ASP A 2 6.99 -1.29 0.79
N GLU A 3 7.61 -0.83 -0.28
CA GLU A 3 6.94 -0.55 -1.54
C GLU A 3 7.00 -1.79 -2.44
N HIS A 4 5.85 -2.31 -2.86
CA HIS A 4 5.82 -3.39 -3.84
C HIS A 4 5.73 -2.85 -5.26
N ARG A 5 6.62 -3.34 -6.14
CA ARG A 5 6.68 -2.96 -7.55
C ARG A 5 6.66 -4.19 -8.43
N ARG A 6 5.86 -4.11 -9.50
CA ARG A 6 5.86 -5.10 -10.58
C ARG A 6 7.17 -5.02 -11.39
N GLY A 7 7.49 -6.06 -12.17
CA GLY A 7 8.73 -6.15 -12.96
C GLY A 7 8.99 -5.00 -13.96
N ASP A 8 7.96 -4.22 -14.32
CA ASP A 8 8.04 -3.00 -15.15
C ASP A 8 8.24 -1.70 -14.33
N ARG A 9 8.42 -1.84 -13.02
CA ARG A 9 8.48 -0.77 -12.01
C ARG A 9 7.14 -0.09 -11.76
N GLU A 10 6.00 -0.63 -12.17
CA GLU A 10 4.70 -0.10 -11.71
C GLU A 10 4.53 -0.38 -10.21
N ARG A 11 4.17 0.65 -9.42
CA ARG A 11 3.88 0.49 -7.98
C ARG A 11 2.48 -0.07 -7.84
N LEU A 12 2.33 -1.18 -7.09
CA LEU A 12 1.03 -1.85 -6.91
C LEU A 12 0.38 -1.54 -5.56
N GLY A 13 1.19 -1.15 -4.57
CA GLY A 13 0.73 -0.83 -3.22
C GLY A 13 1.87 -0.95 -2.20
N TRP A 14 1.50 -1.22 -0.96
CA TRP A 14 2.41 -1.31 0.17
C TRP A 14 2.08 -2.52 1.05
N MET A 15 3.13 -3.06 1.67
CA MET A 15 2.98 -4.02 2.76
C MET A 15 3.37 -3.35 4.08
N ARG A 16 2.45 -3.33 5.04
CA ARG A 16 2.70 -2.86 6.41
C ARG A 16 2.94 -4.04 7.33
N PRO A 17 4.09 -4.14 8.01
CA PRO A 17 4.30 -5.16 9.04
C PRO A 17 3.27 -5.06 10.17
N GLU A 18 2.67 -6.17 10.55
CA GLU A 18 1.67 -6.29 11.63
C GLU A 18 1.86 -7.66 12.32
N GLY A 19 2.38 -7.65 13.55
CA GLY A 19 2.79 -8.88 14.23
C GLY A 19 3.85 -9.64 13.43
N GLU A 20 3.59 -10.93 13.17
CA GLU A 20 4.46 -11.81 12.37
C GLU A 20 4.13 -11.78 10.87
N GLY A 21 3.18 -10.94 10.43
CA GLY A 21 2.70 -10.88 9.06
C GLY A 21 2.65 -9.46 8.50
N PHE A 22 1.90 -9.30 7.42
CA PHE A 22 1.76 -8.06 6.68
C PHE A 22 0.29 -7.77 6.36
N VAL A 23 -0.09 -6.51 6.51
CA VAL A 23 -1.34 -5.97 5.99
C VAL A 23 -1.08 -5.39 4.60
N VAL A 24 -1.87 -5.82 3.62
CA VAL A 24 -1.80 -5.28 2.25
C VAL A 24 -2.58 -3.98 2.18
N ILE A 25 -1.92 -2.95 1.65
CA ILE A 25 -2.50 -1.62 1.44
C ILE A 25 -2.37 -1.28 -0.05
N ASP A 26 -3.49 -1.05 -0.72
CA ASP A 26 -3.48 -0.69 -2.15
C ASP A 26 -3.00 0.75 -2.40
N LEU A 27 -2.87 1.14 -3.66
CA LEU A 27 -2.48 2.51 -4.07
C LEU A 27 -3.39 3.63 -3.53
N LEU A 28 -4.63 3.32 -3.15
CA LEU A 28 -5.56 4.28 -2.56
C LEU A 28 -5.49 4.33 -1.03
N GLY A 29 -4.59 3.57 -0.42
CA GLY A 29 -4.41 3.51 1.03
C GLY A 29 -5.43 2.61 1.74
N ARG A 30 -6.17 1.76 1.02
CA ARG A 30 -7.16 0.85 1.61
C ARG A 30 -6.48 -0.42 2.09
N GLU A 31 -6.75 -0.81 3.33
CA GLU A 31 -6.38 -2.14 3.83
C GLU A 31 -7.25 -3.20 3.13
N LEU A 32 -6.61 -4.15 2.47
CA LEU A 32 -7.30 -5.23 1.75
C LEU A 32 -7.44 -6.48 2.60
N THR A 33 -6.57 -6.63 3.60
CA THR A 33 -6.46 -7.85 4.42
C THR A 33 -6.23 -7.58 5.90
N GLY A 34 -6.40 -8.62 6.71
CA GLY A 34 -5.69 -8.72 7.98
C GLY A 34 -4.20 -9.03 7.78
N ALA A 35 -3.48 -9.35 8.86
CA ALA A 35 -2.09 -9.79 8.77
C ALA A 35 -2.01 -11.16 8.10
N VAL A 36 -1.34 -11.22 6.95
CA VAL A 36 -1.08 -12.43 6.16
C VAL A 36 0.42 -12.66 6.01
N ASP A 37 0.82 -13.83 5.51
CA ASP A 37 2.24 -14.05 5.22
C ASP A 37 2.72 -13.24 4.01
N TRP A 38 4.03 -13.19 3.83
CA TRP A 38 4.67 -12.41 2.77
C TRP A 38 4.25 -12.85 1.35
N PHE A 39 4.10 -14.15 1.11
CA PHE A 39 3.79 -14.67 -0.22
C PHE A 39 2.33 -14.39 -0.61
N GLU A 40 1.42 -14.52 0.36
CA GLU A 40 0.02 -14.15 0.18
C GLU A 40 -0.11 -12.64 -0.07
N ALA A 41 0.60 -11.82 0.70
CA ALA A 41 0.61 -10.37 0.53
C ALA A 41 1.12 -9.93 -0.85
N GLU A 42 2.23 -10.52 -1.32
CA GLU A 42 2.80 -10.26 -2.64
C GLU A 42 1.82 -10.67 -3.76
N THR A 43 1.28 -11.89 -3.67
CA THR A 43 0.35 -12.42 -4.65
C THR A 43 -0.88 -11.53 -4.79
N MET A 44 -1.44 -11.04 -3.68
CA MET A 44 -2.60 -10.15 -3.73
C MET A 44 -2.31 -8.81 -4.41
N LEU A 45 -1.13 -8.22 -4.20
CA LEU A 45 -0.76 -6.99 -4.89
C LEU A 45 -0.60 -7.23 -6.40
N ASP A 46 0.03 -8.33 -6.78
CA ASP A 46 0.23 -8.73 -8.17
C ASP A 46 -1.10 -9.02 -8.89
N GLU A 47 -2.02 -9.73 -8.23
CA GLU A 47 -3.34 -10.06 -8.77
C GLU A 47 -4.27 -8.84 -8.87
N LEU A 48 -4.24 -7.95 -7.86
CA LEU A 48 -5.03 -6.71 -7.89
C LEU A 48 -4.56 -5.79 -9.02
N GLY A 49 -3.24 -5.66 -9.17
CA GLY A 49 -2.63 -4.71 -10.08
C GLY A 49 -3.15 -3.28 -9.88
N ILE A 50 -3.15 -2.49 -10.95
CA ILE A 50 -3.75 -1.14 -10.95
C ILE A 50 -4.96 -1.02 -11.88
N GLY A 51 -5.39 -2.13 -12.50
CA GLY A 51 -6.43 -2.14 -13.53
C GLY A 51 -7.76 -1.53 -13.06
N TYR A 52 -8.05 -1.63 -11.76
CA TYR A 52 -9.22 -1.01 -11.15
C TYR A 52 -9.24 0.53 -11.22
N LEU A 53 -8.08 1.17 -11.47
CA LEU A 53 -7.99 2.63 -11.69
C LEU A 53 -8.31 3.05 -13.13
N ALA A 54 -8.37 2.10 -14.07
CA ALA A 54 -8.71 2.39 -15.46
C ALA A 54 -10.21 2.67 -15.63
N GLU A 55 -11.04 2.15 -14.72
CA GLU A 55 -12.49 2.31 -14.78
C GLU A 55 -12.95 3.67 -14.19
N PRO A 56 -14.06 4.25 -14.68
CA PRO A 56 -14.64 5.46 -14.10
C PRO A 56 -15.03 5.25 -12.64
N LEU A 57 -14.45 6.05 -11.75
CA LEU A 57 -14.83 6.06 -10.34
C LEU A 57 -16.15 6.82 -10.16
N LEU A 58 -17.07 6.21 -9.40
CA LEU A 58 -18.37 6.77 -9.07
C LEU A 58 -18.52 6.97 -7.56
N LEU A 59 -19.00 8.14 -7.16
CA LEU A 59 -19.38 8.46 -5.78
C LEU A 59 -20.90 8.55 -5.68
N LEU A 60 -21.50 7.83 -4.74
CA LEU A 60 -22.93 7.97 -4.43
C LEU A 60 -23.11 9.11 -3.43
N GLY A 61 -23.68 10.23 -3.89
CA GLY A 61 -23.98 11.40 -3.06
C GLY A 61 -25.45 11.80 -3.19
N SER A 62 -26.15 11.98 -2.06
CA SER A 62 -27.56 12.43 -2.03
C SER A 62 -28.49 11.74 -3.03
N GLY A 63 -28.32 10.42 -3.24
CA GLY A 63 -29.12 9.62 -4.16
C GLY A 63 -28.73 9.70 -5.63
N GLN A 64 -27.63 10.38 -5.99
CA GLN A 64 -27.12 10.49 -7.36
C GLN A 64 -25.69 9.96 -7.46
N TRP A 65 -25.38 9.32 -8.59
CA TRP A 65 -24.03 8.89 -8.93
C TRP A 65 -23.26 10.03 -9.59
N LEU A 66 -22.11 10.37 -9.02
CA LEU A 66 -21.20 11.38 -9.53
C LEU A 66 -19.94 10.72 -10.05
N ARG A 67 -19.56 11.01 -11.29
CA ARG A 67 -18.25 10.61 -11.80
C ARG A 67 -17.18 11.47 -11.14
N VAL A 68 -16.23 10.83 -10.49
CA VAL A 68 -15.13 11.49 -9.75
C VAL A 68 -13.78 11.08 -10.32
N ARG A 69 -12.75 11.84 -9.95
CA ARG A 69 -11.35 11.48 -10.15
C ARG A 69 -10.65 11.59 -8.80
N ILE A 70 -9.81 10.62 -8.49
CA ILE A 70 -8.93 10.71 -7.33
C ILE A 70 -7.72 11.55 -7.75
N MET A 71 -7.35 12.49 -6.90
CA MET A 71 -6.17 13.34 -7.06
C MET A 71 -5.40 13.28 -5.76
N ASP A 72 -4.09 13.09 -5.83
CA ASP A 72 -3.24 13.22 -4.67
C ASP A 72 -3.35 14.64 -4.10
N SER A 73 -3.73 14.73 -2.83
CA SER A 73 -3.61 15.95 -2.06
C SER A 73 -2.58 15.70 -0.96
N LEU A 74 -1.37 16.22 -1.15
CA LEU A 74 -0.38 16.22 -0.08
C LEU A 74 -0.86 17.17 1.02
N ARG A 75 -1.32 16.62 2.15
CA ARG A 75 -1.36 17.36 3.41
C ARG A 75 -0.02 17.14 4.10
N ALA A 76 0.90 18.10 4.00
CA ALA A 76 2.13 18.06 4.77
C ALA A 76 1.79 18.17 6.26
N SER A 77 1.74 17.05 6.98
CA SER A 77 1.91 17.04 8.42
C SER A 77 3.41 16.96 8.70
N LEU A 78 3.97 18.04 9.22
CA LEU A 78 5.33 18.09 9.74
C LEU A 78 5.53 16.99 10.80
N GLY A 79 6.53 16.14 10.59
CA GLY A 79 7.17 15.34 11.64
C GLY A 79 6.83 13.85 11.66
N PHE A 80 7.49 13.07 10.79
CA PHE A 80 7.80 11.68 11.12
C PHE A 80 9.25 11.62 11.61
N HIS A 81 9.43 11.47 12.92
CA HIS A 81 10.71 11.10 13.52
C HIS A 81 10.92 9.60 13.25
N ALA A 82 11.80 9.28 12.30
CA ALA A 82 12.32 7.93 12.18
C ALA A 82 13.15 7.62 13.43
N PRO A 83 12.89 6.53 14.17
CA PRO A 83 13.76 6.17 15.29
C PRO A 83 15.15 5.82 14.77
N SER A 84 16.15 6.50 15.31
CA SER A 84 17.57 6.27 15.05
C SER A 84 18.06 4.98 15.71
N GLU A 85 18.61 4.09 14.89
CA GLU A 85 19.88 3.38 15.07
C GLU A 85 20.13 2.58 16.37
N ARG A 86 20.19 1.24 16.29
CA ARG A 86 21.43 0.42 16.40
C ARG A 86 21.16 -1.05 16.79
N ALA A 87 21.71 -1.96 15.99
CA ALA A 87 22.37 -3.15 16.50
C ALA A 87 23.47 -3.60 15.50
N GLN A 88 24.69 -3.12 15.75
CA GLN A 88 25.89 -3.83 15.33
C GLN A 88 25.93 -5.14 16.16
N HIS A 89 26.03 -6.31 15.53
CA HIS A 89 26.85 -7.44 16.01
C HIS A 89 26.87 -8.61 14.99
N ARG A 90 27.88 -8.57 14.12
CA ARG A 90 28.82 -9.64 13.70
C ARG A 90 28.46 -11.13 13.96
N ALA A 91 28.49 -11.96 12.90
CA ALA A 91 29.23 -13.25 12.77
C ALA A 91 28.98 -13.90 11.37
N ARG A 92 29.92 -13.82 10.40
CA ARG A 92 30.96 -14.80 9.98
C ARG A 92 30.45 -15.98 9.11
N PRO A 93 31.26 -16.58 8.19
CA PRO A 93 32.73 -16.81 8.26
C PRO A 93 33.63 -15.78 7.58
#